data_AF-A0A8S3UXL1-F1
#
_entry.id   AF-A0A8S3UXL1-F1
#
_cell.length_a   1.000
_cell.length_b   1.000
_cell.length_c   1.000
_cell.angle_alpha   90.00
_cell.angle_beta   90.00
_cell.angle_gamma   90.00
#
_symmetry.space_group_name_H-M   'P 1'
#
loop_
_entity.id
_entity.type
_entity.pdbx_description
1 polymer ?
#
loop_
_entity_poly.entity_id
_entity_poly.type
_entity_poly.pdbx_seq_one_letter_code
_entity_poly.pdbx_strand_id
1 'polypeptide(L)'
;MKFNSRHELCILDNIRLVSGVRLDVLHNGQWGTVCDDYFDDRGAVVACPQLGFKGGIFIGNSVGDVNGKIWLDDLKCKGSEGKLAEFRRKYWGSHNCHHSEDVGIRCDNFDRESNDGVWGDWLNSSVCSSSCGGGIQERQRHCDSPPPYLAERYCSGLPIESRSCTWSEWSTCPVSCGGGIQHRLKDCHIQSSIWDSTYCDASRESRLCNNTCCSGT
;
A
#
# COMPACT_ATOMS: atom_id res chain seq x y z
N MET A 1 -10.16 -44.86 -23.24
CA MET A 1 -11.19 -44.42 -24.23
C MET A 1 -12.45 -44.11 -23.43
N LYS A 2 -13.05 -42.93 -23.38
CA LYS A 2 -12.84 -41.60 -23.95
C LYS A 2 -13.06 -40.62 -22.79
N PHE A 3 -12.13 -39.71 -22.51
CA PHE A 3 -12.46 -38.47 -21.81
C PHE A 3 -13.43 -37.75 -22.73
N ASN A 4 -14.72 -37.71 -22.36
CA ASN A 4 -15.70 -37.01 -23.17
C ASN A 4 -15.55 -35.52 -22.89
N SER A 5 -14.66 -34.91 -23.66
CA SER A 5 -14.53 -33.49 -23.86
C SER A 5 -15.85 -32.92 -24.39
N ARG A 6 -16.81 -32.67 -23.50
CA ARG A 6 -17.76 -31.59 -23.75
C ARG A 6 -17.15 -30.33 -23.19
N HIS A 7 -16.42 -29.64 -24.06
CA HIS A 7 -16.40 -28.18 -24.05
C HIS A 7 -17.88 -27.73 -24.19
N GLU A 8 -18.60 -27.61 -23.07
CA GLU A 8 -19.68 -26.65 -23.03
C GLU A 8 -19.01 -25.27 -23.06
N LEU A 9 -19.14 -24.61 -24.21
CA LEU A 9 -18.86 -23.20 -24.37
C LEU A 9 -19.72 -22.40 -23.38
N CYS A 10 -19.19 -22.13 -22.19
CA CYS A 10 -19.56 -20.98 -21.37
C CYS A 10 -18.35 -20.02 -21.32
N ILE A 11 -17.98 -19.51 -22.49
CA ILE A 11 -17.37 -18.18 -22.62
C ILE A 11 -18.53 -17.21 -22.29
N LEU A 12 -18.59 -16.38 -21.24
CA LEU A 12 -17.75 -15.93 -20.14
C LEU A 12 -18.74 -15.52 -19.04
N ASP A 13 -18.44 -15.75 -17.76
CA ASP A 13 -19.32 -15.29 -16.68
C ASP A 13 -19.29 -13.77 -16.61
N ASN A 14 -20.15 -13.13 -17.41
CA ASN A 14 -20.41 -11.71 -17.35
C ASN A 14 -20.88 -11.43 -15.93
N ILE A 15 -20.06 -10.70 -15.20
CA ILE A 15 -20.42 -10.19 -13.89
C ILE A 15 -20.77 -8.71 -14.02
N ARG A 16 -21.56 -8.21 -13.09
CA ARG A 16 -21.90 -6.79 -13.00
C ARG A 16 -22.04 -6.35 -11.56
N LEU A 17 -21.96 -5.04 -11.35
CA LEU A 17 -22.38 -4.41 -10.12
C LEU A 17 -23.79 -3.86 -10.27
N VAL A 18 -24.72 -4.34 -9.45
CA VAL A 18 -26.05 -3.74 -9.31
C VAL A 18 -26.02 -2.72 -8.18
N SER A 19 -26.64 -1.56 -8.41
CA SER A 19 -26.61 -0.41 -7.48
C SER A 19 -25.20 0.03 -7.08
N GLY A 20 -24.20 -0.28 -7.92
CA GLY A 20 -22.80 0.04 -7.70
C GLY A 20 -22.06 -0.84 -6.70
N VAL A 21 -22.70 -1.85 -6.09
CA VAL A 21 -22.08 -2.66 -5.02
C VAL A 21 -22.40 -4.15 -5.06
N ARG A 22 -23.61 -4.58 -5.44
CA ARG A 22 -23.97 -6.00 -5.39
C ARG A 22 -23.39 -6.75 -6.58
N LEU A 23 -22.74 -7.88 -6.33
CA LEU A 23 -22.16 -8.72 -7.36
C LEU A 23 -23.21 -9.70 -7.93
N ASP A 24 -23.55 -9.51 -9.20
CA ASP A 24 -24.41 -10.43 -9.95
C ASP A 24 -23.58 -11.17 -11.02
N VAL A 25 -23.96 -12.40 -11.33
CA VAL A 25 -23.40 -13.24 -12.40
C VAL A 25 -24.47 -13.64 -13.41
N LEU A 26 -24.12 -13.66 -14.69
CA LEU A 26 -24.99 -14.14 -15.77
C LEU A 26 -24.75 -15.63 -16.02
N HIS A 27 -25.77 -16.46 -15.78
CA HIS A 27 -25.73 -17.89 -16.07
C HIS A 27 -27.00 -18.33 -16.80
N ASN A 28 -26.87 -19.13 -17.86
CA ASN A 28 -27.98 -19.59 -18.70
C ASN A 28 -28.94 -18.46 -19.16
N GLY A 29 -28.39 -17.30 -19.48
CA GLY A 29 -29.16 -16.14 -19.96
C GLY A 29 -29.93 -15.37 -18.87
N GLN A 30 -29.78 -15.75 -17.59
CA GLN A 30 -30.43 -15.10 -16.46
C GLN A 30 -29.41 -14.55 -15.47
N TRP A 31 -29.59 -13.31 -15.05
CA TRP A 31 -28.80 -12.71 -13.97
C TRP A 31 -29.25 -13.27 -12.63
N GLY A 32 -28.28 -13.50 -11.75
CA GLY A 32 -28.51 -13.94 -10.40
C GLY A 32 -27.37 -13.55 -9.47
N THR A 33 -27.59 -13.72 -8.18
CA THR A 33 -26.68 -13.25 -7.13
C THR A 33 -25.67 -14.32 -6.74
N VAL A 34 -24.70 -13.91 -5.92
CA VAL A 34 -23.61 -14.73 -5.40
C VAL A 34 -23.73 -14.76 -3.88
N CYS A 35 -23.70 -15.95 -3.28
CA CYS A 35 -23.71 -16.10 -1.82
C CYS A 35 -22.34 -15.77 -1.20
N ASP A 36 -22.36 -15.22 0.02
CA ASP A 36 -21.19 -14.82 0.80
C ASP A 36 -20.45 -15.98 1.48
N ASP A 37 -21.01 -17.19 1.48
CA ASP A 37 -20.37 -18.39 2.03
C ASP A 37 -18.97 -18.58 1.42
N TYR A 38 -17.96 -18.36 2.26
CA TYR A 38 -16.53 -18.34 1.95
C TYR A 38 -16.06 -17.28 0.94
N PHE A 39 -16.91 -16.34 0.54
CA PHE A 39 -16.50 -15.18 -0.22
C PHE A 39 -15.81 -14.17 0.71
N ASP A 40 -14.63 -13.70 0.31
CA ASP A 40 -13.88 -12.68 1.04
C ASP A 40 -13.16 -11.74 0.07
N ASP A 41 -12.25 -10.92 0.58
CA ASP A 41 -11.47 -9.99 -0.24
C ASP A 41 -10.73 -10.67 -1.39
N ARG A 42 -10.36 -11.96 -1.28
CA ARG A 42 -9.74 -12.72 -2.37
C ARG A 42 -10.69 -12.91 -3.54
N GLY A 43 -12.00 -12.99 -3.29
CA GLY A 43 -13.02 -12.99 -4.34
C GLY A 43 -13.15 -11.61 -4.99
N ALA A 44 -13.12 -10.54 -4.20
CA ALA A 44 -13.23 -9.17 -4.72
C ALA A 44 -12.04 -8.75 -5.60
N VAL A 45 -10.82 -9.15 -5.26
CA VAL A 45 -9.62 -8.89 -6.09
C VAL A 45 -9.60 -9.69 -7.40
N VAL A 46 -10.43 -10.72 -7.54
CA VAL A 46 -10.66 -11.42 -8.82
C VAL A 46 -11.81 -10.77 -9.58
N ALA A 47 -12.91 -10.46 -8.89
CA ALA A 47 -14.13 -9.90 -9.49
C ALA A 47 -13.91 -8.51 -10.09
N CYS A 48 -13.24 -7.61 -9.37
CA CYS A 48 -13.10 -6.22 -9.80
C CYS A 48 -12.23 -6.05 -11.06
N PRO A 49 -11.09 -6.76 -11.20
CA PRO A 49 -10.37 -6.80 -12.48
C PRO A 49 -11.18 -7.37 -13.64
N GLN A 50 -12.00 -8.40 -13.39
CA GLN A 50 -12.91 -8.95 -14.40
C GLN A 50 -14.00 -7.93 -14.82
N LEU A 51 -14.32 -6.95 -13.96
CA LEU A 51 -15.19 -5.80 -14.26
C LEU A 51 -14.46 -4.61 -14.90
N GLY A 52 -13.14 -4.69 -15.11
CA GLY A 52 -12.32 -3.62 -15.69
C GLY A 52 -11.75 -2.60 -14.69
N PHE A 53 -11.85 -2.87 -13.39
CA PHE A 53 -11.21 -2.09 -12.33
C PHE A 53 -9.80 -2.64 -12.03
N LYS A 54 -9.03 -1.93 -11.20
CA LYS A 54 -7.67 -2.38 -10.82
C LYS A 54 -7.65 -3.20 -9.53
N GLY A 55 -8.72 -3.15 -8.74
CA GLY A 55 -8.91 -3.98 -7.56
C GLY A 55 -10.25 -3.72 -6.86
N GLY A 56 -10.47 -4.37 -5.72
CA GLY A 56 -11.62 -4.10 -4.86
C GLY A 56 -11.63 -4.87 -3.55
N ILE A 57 -12.60 -4.55 -2.68
CA ILE A 57 -12.86 -5.23 -1.40
C ILE A 57 -14.23 -5.89 -1.37
N PHE A 58 -14.36 -6.93 -0.55
CA PHE A 58 -15.63 -7.42 -0.06
C PHE A 58 -16.18 -6.43 1.00
N ILE A 59 -17.45 -6.06 0.89
CA ILE A 59 -18.09 -5.10 1.82
C ILE A 59 -19.20 -5.74 2.64
N GLY A 60 -19.25 -7.07 2.69
CA GLY A 60 -20.34 -7.81 3.31
C GLY A 60 -21.55 -7.92 2.38
N ASN A 61 -22.73 -7.99 3.00
CA ASN A 61 -23.92 -8.46 2.31
C ASN A 61 -24.67 -7.28 1.70
N SER A 62 -25.07 -7.41 0.44
CA SER A 62 -25.77 -6.39 -0.32
C SER A 62 -27.17 -6.87 -0.69
N VAL A 63 -28.16 -6.39 0.07
CA VAL A 63 -29.56 -6.72 -0.15
C VAL A 63 -30.03 -6.07 -1.46
N GLY A 64 -30.59 -6.84 -2.38
CA GLY A 64 -31.37 -6.19 -3.42
C GLY A 64 -32.09 -7.02 -4.47
N ASP A 65 -32.19 -8.34 -4.32
CA ASP A 65 -33.25 -9.09 -5.01
C ASP A 65 -33.75 -10.25 -4.15
N VAL A 66 -34.77 -10.01 -3.32
CA VAL A 66 -35.30 -11.02 -2.38
C VAL A 66 -35.94 -12.25 -3.04
N ASN A 67 -36.13 -12.24 -4.37
CA ASN A 67 -36.73 -13.34 -5.13
C ASN A 67 -35.86 -13.78 -6.33
N GLY A 68 -34.62 -13.28 -6.41
CA GLY A 68 -33.70 -13.57 -7.51
C GLY A 68 -33.20 -15.01 -7.47
N LYS A 69 -32.52 -15.45 -8.54
CA LYS A 69 -31.80 -16.71 -8.51
C LYS A 69 -30.44 -16.48 -7.84
N ILE A 70 -30.08 -17.28 -6.85
CA ILE A 70 -28.69 -17.35 -6.37
C ILE A 70 -27.97 -18.39 -7.23
N TRP A 71 -26.94 -17.98 -7.96
CA TRP A 71 -26.24 -18.85 -8.92
C TRP A 71 -25.00 -19.50 -8.35
N LEU A 72 -24.29 -18.80 -7.46
CA LEU A 72 -23.00 -19.21 -6.93
C LEU A 72 -23.03 -19.27 -5.41
N ASP A 73 -22.30 -20.24 -4.88
CA ASP A 73 -22.16 -20.54 -3.46
C ASP A 73 -20.81 -21.26 -3.21
N ASP A 74 -20.28 -21.13 -1.99
CA ASP A 74 -18.99 -21.66 -1.53
C ASP A 74 -17.76 -21.15 -2.32
N LEU A 75 -17.67 -19.85 -2.63
CA LEU A 75 -16.62 -19.30 -3.50
C LEU A 75 -15.27 -19.10 -2.79
N LYS A 76 -14.47 -20.17 -2.70
CA LYS A 76 -13.13 -20.18 -2.10
C LYS A 76 -12.03 -19.74 -3.08
N CYS A 77 -11.89 -18.43 -3.29
CA CYS A 77 -10.87 -17.85 -4.17
C CYS A 77 -9.48 -17.83 -3.50
N LYS A 78 -8.39 -17.98 -4.28
CA LYS A 78 -7.01 -17.75 -3.82
C LYS A 78 -6.59 -16.28 -3.95
N GLY A 79 -7.23 -15.53 -4.85
CA GLY A 79 -6.96 -14.12 -5.16
C GLY A 79 -5.93 -13.90 -6.27
N SER A 80 -5.52 -14.95 -6.99
CA SER A 80 -4.50 -14.90 -8.05
C SER A 80 -5.05 -15.33 -9.41
N GLU A 81 -6.35 -15.39 -9.55
CA GLU A 81 -7.00 -16.08 -10.65
C GLU A 81 -7.65 -15.12 -11.64
N GLY A 82 -7.85 -15.58 -12.87
CA GLY A 82 -8.33 -14.71 -13.93
C GLY A 82 -9.83 -14.41 -13.86
N LYS A 83 -10.64 -15.32 -13.29
CA LYS A 83 -12.11 -15.22 -13.24
C LYS A 83 -12.71 -15.95 -12.05
N LEU A 84 -13.84 -15.47 -11.55
CA LEU A 84 -14.56 -16.07 -10.40
C LEU A 84 -15.01 -17.52 -10.61
N ALA A 85 -15.29 -17.94 -11.85
CA ALA A 85 -15.86 -19.26 -12.13
C ALA A 85 -14.84 -20.40 -12.26
N GLU A 86 -13.55 -20.11 -12.08
CA GLU A 86 -12.48 -21.11 -12.09
C GLU A 86 -12.35 -21.86 -10.73
N PHE A 87 -13.13 -21.49 -9.70
CA PHE A 87 -13.03 -22.05 -8.35
C PHE A 87 -13.90 -23.27 -8.07
N ARG A 88 -13.55 -23.91 -6.95
CA ARG A 88 -14.31 -24.95 -6.28
C ARG A 88 -15.58 -24.36 -5.66
N ARG A 89 -16.56 -24.12 -6.52
CA ARG A 89 -17.95 -23.75 -6.19
C ARG A 89 -18.82 -24.99 -6.03
N LYS A 90 -20.01 -24.83 -5.42
CA LYS A 90 -21.10 -25.78 -5.66
C LYS A 90 -21.55 -25.73 -7.14
N TYR A 91 -22.33 -26.73 -7.56
CA TYR A 91 -22.99 -26.70 -8.86
C TYR A 91 -23.84 -25.44 -9.02
N TRP A 92 -24.00 -24.95 -10.23
CA TRP A 92 -24.78 -23.74 -10.51
C TRP A 92 -26.19 -23.83 -9.91
N GLY A 93 -26.56 -22.81 -9.15
CA GLY A 93 -27.89 -22.71 -8.54
C GLY A 93 -28.13 -23.67 -7.37
N SER A 94 -27.09 -24.39 -6.90
CA SER A 94 -27.10 -25.22 -5.70
C SER A 94 -26.53 -24.42 -4.54
N HIS A 95 -27.38 -23.95 -3.64
CA HIS A 95 -26.99 -23.13 -2.49
C HIS A 95 -27.85 -23.43 -1.27
N ASN A 96 -27.34 -23.08 -0.08
CA ASN A 96 -28.10 -23.07 1.18
C ASN A 96 -28.39 -21.64 1.69
N CYS A 97 -28.14 -20.64 0.86
CA CYS A 97 -28.21 -19.23 1.24
C CYS A 97 -29.56 -18.57 0.97
N HIS A 98 -29.79 -17.47 1.67
CA HIS A 98 -30.85 -16.48 1.46
C HIS A 98 -30.27 -15.20 0.82
N HIS A 99 -31.12 -14.32 0.28
CA HIS A 99 -30.66 -13.05 -0.30
C HIS A 99 -30.10 -12.05 0.72
N SER A 100 -30.26 -12.30 2.02
CA SER A 100 -29.52 -11.59 3.07
C SER A 100 -28.02 -11.91 3.07
N GLU A 101 -27.60 -12.91 2.28
CA GLU A 101 -26.23 -13.41 2.13
C GLU A 101 -25.68 -13.09 0.72
N ASP A 102 -26.36 -12.23 -0.04
CA ASP A 102 -25.88 -11.79 -1.35
C ASP A 102 -24.62 -10.94 -1.21
N VAL A 103 -23.59 -11.23 -1.99
CA VAL A 103 -22.28 -10.56 -1.93
C VAL A 103 -22.35 -9.11 -2.42
N GLY A 104 -21.82 -8.20 -1.61
CA GLY A 104 -21.43 -6.85 -1.98
C GLY A 104 -19.91 -6.70 -2.12
N ILE A 105 -19.47 -6.03 -3.18
CA ILE A 105 -18.07 -5.61 -3.36
C ILE A 105 -17.98 -4.12 -3.71
N ARG A 106 -16.82 -3.52 -3.43
CA ARG A 106 -16.48 -2.16 -3.89
C ARG A 106 -15.21 -2.21 -4.71
N CYS A 107 -15.30 -1.83 -5.97
CA CYS A 107 -14.16 -1.79 -6.88
C CYS A 107 -13.52 -0.40 -6.94
N ASP A 108 -12.22 -0.36 -7.20
CA ASP A 108 -11.43 0.86 -7.32
C ASP A 108 -10.38 0.79 -8.45
N ASN A 109 -9.88 1.96 -8.83
CA ASN A 109 -8.87 2.12 -9.88
C ASN A 109 -7.44 2.22 -9.30
N PHE A 110 -7.18 1.60 -8.16
CA PHE A 110 -5.83 1.47 -7.62
C PHE A 110 -5.32 0.06 -7.90
N ASP A 111 -4.08 -0.06 -8.38
CA ASP A 111 -3.46 -1.36 -8.65
C ASP A 111 -3.24 -2.10 -7.33
N ARG A 112 -4.24 -2.89 -6.93
CA ARG A 112 -4.15 -3.74 -5.74
C ARG A 112 -3.30 -4.99 -5.97
N GLU A 113 -2.74 -5.15 -7.17
CA GLU A 113 -1.77 -6.22 -7.47
C GLU A 113 -0.49 -6.11 -6.62
N SER A 114 -0.16 -4.92 -6.08
CA SER A 114 0.69 -4.82 -4.90
C SER A 114 -0.18 -4.98 -3.65
N ASN A 115 -0.47 -6.24 -3.31
CA ASN A 115 -1.19 -6.68 -2.11
C ASN A 115 -0.45 -6.39 -0.79
N ASP A 116 0.49 -5.45 -0.83
CA ASP A 116 1.44 -5.15 0.24
C ASP A 116 0.89 -4.06 1.17
N GLY A 117 -0.33 -3.54 0.95
CA GLY A 117 -0.82 -2.38 1.68
C GLY A 117 -0.06 -1.11 1.30
N VAL A 118 -0.41 0.00 1.94
CA VAL A 118 0.21 1.30 1.69
C VAL A 118 0.73 1.85 3.00
N TRP A 119 1.96 2.36 2.93
CA TRP A 119 2.61 3.03 4.04
C TRP A 119 1.79 4.23 4.50
N GLY A 120 1.50 4.27 5.80
CA GLY A 120 1.06 5.49 6.47
C GLY A 120 2.14 6.55 6.54
N ASP A 121 1.74 7.70 7.05
CA ASP A 121 2.66 8.81 7.26
C ASP A 121 3.82 8.39 8.17
N TRP A 122 4.98 8.98 7.91
CA TRP A 122 6.12 8.82 8.79
C TRP A 122 5.80 9.40 10.16
N LEU A 123 6.06 8.62 11.21
CA LEU A 123 6.11 9.14 12.57
C LEU A 123 7.22 10.18 12.69
N ASN A 124 7.14 10.98 13.75
CA ASN A 124 8.18 11.95 14.07
C ASN A 124 9.55 11.28 14.12
N SER A 125 10.53 11.96 13.53
CA SER A 125 11.92 11.50 13.60
C SER A 125 12.42 11.56 15.04
N SER A 126 13.24 10.59 15.41
CA SER A 126 13.96 10.61 16.67
C SER A 126 14.88 11.83 16.71
N VAL A 127 15.25 12.25 17.92
CA VAL A 127 16.44 13.09 18.07
C VAL A 127 17.66 12.32 17.57
N CYS A 128 18.72 13.05 17.21
CA CYS A 128 19.98 12.40 16.86
C CYS A 128 20.51 11.59 18.04
N SER A 129 21.00 10.37 17.77
CA SER A 129 21.56 9.47 18.78
C SER A 129 22.77 10.02 19.54
N SER A 130 23.32 11.15 19.12
CA SER A 130 24.40 11.86 19.79
C SER A 130 24.17 13.36 19.71
N SER A 131 24.44 14.08 20.81
CA SER A 131 24.34 15.54 20.89
C SER A 131 25.51 16.25 20.21
N CYS A 132 26.66 15.59 20.06
CA CYS A 132 27.85 16.12 19.38
C CYS A 132 28.59 15.02 18.58
N GLY A 133 29.52 15.40 17.70
CA GLY A 133 30.39 14.44 16.99
C GLY A 133 29.74 13.64 15.84
N GLY A 134 28.41 13.66 15.70
CA GLY A 134 27.68 12.99 14.63
C GLY A 134 26.31 12.59 15.13
N GLY A 135 25.72 11.53 14.57
CA GLY A 135 24.51 10.89 15.07
C GLY A 135 23.71 10.21 13.95
N ILE A 136 22.75 9.40 14.34
CA ILE A 136 21.72 8.86 13.44
C ILE A 136 20.37 9.28 14.02
N GLN A 137 19.52 9.83 13.16
CA GLN A 137 18.10 9.98 13.44
C GLN A 137 17.34 8.87 12.73
N GLU A 138 16.33 8.31 13.39
CA GLU A 138 15.50 7.26 12.85
C GLU A 138 14.04 7.68 12.89
N ARG A 139 13.29 7.32 11.86
CA ARG A 139 11.84 7.44 11.88
C ARG A 139 11.21 6.16 11.39
N GLN A 140 10.00 5.92 11.87
CA GLN A 140 9.25 4.71 11.58
C GLN A 140 7.91 5.06 10.93
N ARG A 141 7.33 4.11 10.23
CA ARG A 141 5.99 4.21 9.65
C ARG A 141 5.29 2.87 9.76
N HIS A 142 3.96 2.92 9.82
CA HIS A 142 3.13 1.73 9.85
C HIS A 142 2.55 1.44 8.47
N CYS A 143 2.27 0.17 8.20
CA CYS A 143 1.61 -0.27 6.97
C CYS A 143 0.11 -0.35 7.24
N ASP A 144 -0.56 0.80 7.34
CA ASP A 144 -1.93 0.92 7.82
C ASP A 144 -2.79 1.92 7.02
N SER A 145 -2.29 2.45 5.90
CA SER A 145 -2.93 3.56 5.19
C SER A 145 -3.13 3.33 3.68
N PRO A 146 -3.82 2.26 3.24
CA PRO A 146 -4.48 1.20 4.02
C PRO A 146 -3.57 0.00 4.39
N PRO A 147 -3.94 -0.82 5.39
CA PRO A 147 -3.21 -2.05 5.70
C PRO A 147 -3.30 -3.09 4.57
N PRO A 148 -2.38 -4.07 4.51
CA PRO A 148 -2.47 -5.19 3.59
C PRO A 148 -3.75 -6.01 3.85
N TYR A 149 -4.40 -6.47 2.79
CA TYR A 149 -5.66 -7.23 2.89
C TYR A 149 -5.48 -8.62 3.52
N LEU A 150 -4.27 -9.19 3.43
CA LEU A 150 -3.94 -10.48 4.05
C LEU A 150 -3.02 -10.24 5.25
N ALA A 151 -3.40 -10.78 6.42
CA ALA A 151 -2.67 -10.62 7.67
C ALA A 151 -1.21 -11.13 7.62
N GLU A 152 -0.87 -12.00 6.66
CA GLU A 152 0.48 -12.53 6.43
C GLU A 152 1.33 -11.67 5.48
N ARG A 153 0.83 -10.52 4.99
CA ARG A 153 1.53 -9.63 4.05
C ARG A 153 1.99 -8.33 4.70
N TYR A 154 2.97 -7.68 4.08
CA TYR A 154 3.64 -6.46 4.55
C TYR A 154 3.90 -5.50 3.39
N CYS A 155 3.98 -4.21 3.70
CA CYS A 155 4.35 -3.17 2.74
C CYS A 155 5.71 -3.41 2.12
N SER A 156 5.80 -3.20 0.81
CA SER A 156 7.05 -3.22 0.06
C SER A 156 7.99 -2.11 0.56
N GLY A 157 9.18 -2.51 1.01
CA GLY A 157 10.20 -1.64 1.61
C GLY A 157 10.33 -1.80 3.12
N LEU A 158 11.21 -1.02 3.76
CA LEU A 158 11.41 -1.07 5.20
C LEU A 158 10.46 -0.09 5.93
N PRO A 159 9.98 -0.47 7.14
CA PRO A 159 9.19 0.42 8.01
C PRO A 159 10.05 1.46 8.74
N ILE A 160 11.38 1.40 8.60
CA ILE A 160 12.35 2.26 9.29
C ILE A 160 13.20 2.98 8.24
N GLU A 161 13.38 4.28 8.42
CA GLU A 161 14.34 5.09 7.69
C GLU A 161 15.34 5.71 8.67
N SER A 162 16.63 5.54 8.39
CA SER A 162 17.72 6.17 9.13
C SER A 162 18.35 7.28 8.29
N ARG A 163 18.65 8.40 8.93
CA ARG A 163 19.37 9.52 8.32
C ARG A 163 20.53 9.94 9.20
N SER A 164 21.65 10.26 8.57
CA SER A 164 22.82 10.71 9.29
C SER A 164 22.66 12.16 9.74
N CYS A 165 22.99 12.43 11.01
CA CYS A 165 23.17 13.76 11.55
C CYS A 165 24.65 14.16 11.38
N THR A 166 25.12 14.28 10.14
CA THR A 166 26.51 14.63 9.81
C THR A 166 26.72 16.11 9.55
N TRP A 167 27.99 16.50 9.59
CA TRP A 167 28.47 17.76 9.06
C TRP A 167 28.11 17.91 7.58
N SER A 168 27.71 19.11 7.18
CA SER A 168 27.67 19.51 5.77
C SER A 168 29.09 19.53 5.18
N GLU A 169 29.17 19.57 3.83
CA GLU A 169 30.41 19.85 3.13
C GLU A 169 30.98 21.21 3.52
N TRP A 170 32.31 21.37 3.40
CA TRP A 170 32.95 22.66 3.63
C TRP A 170 32.52 23.67 2.57
N SER A 171 32.22 24.90 3.01
CA SER A 171 31.98 26.02 2.10
C SER A 171 33.19 26.23 1.19
N THR A 172 32.96 26.76 0.00
CA THR A 172 34.06 27.23 -0.85
C THR A 172 34.88 28.28 -0.10
N CYS A 173 36.20 28.30 -0.32
CA CYS A 173 37.05 29.33 0.26
C CYS A 173 36.69 30.70 -0.36
N PRO A 174 36.47 31.75 0.46
CA PRO A 174 36.06 33.06 -0.04
C PRO A 174 37.16 33.79 -0.84
N VAL A 175 38.41 33.34 -0.71
CA VAL A 175 39.57 33.88 -1.44
C VAL A 175 40.26 32.75 -2.20
N SER A 176 40.87 33.05 -3.34
CA SER A 176 41.66 32.10 -4.11
C SER A 176 43.12 31.99 -3.65
N CYS A 177 43.63 32.99 -2.92
CA CYS A 177 44.99 33.05 -2.36
C CYS A 177 45.02 34.01 -1.15
N GLY A 178 46.12 34.02 -0.40
CA GLY A 178 46.34 34.94 0.73
C GLY A 178 45.72 34.51 2.07
N GLY A 179 45.10 33.32 2.12
CA GLY A 179 44.49 32.76 3.33
C GLY A 179 43.07 33.25 3.58
N GLY A 180 42.09 32.34 3.55
CA GLY A 180 40.70 32.58 3.93
C GLY A 180 40.24 31.61 5.01
N ILE A 181 39.00 31.80 5.47
CA ILE A 181 38.32 30.88 6.39
C ILE A 181 37.11 30.29 5.66
N GLN A 182 37.03 28.96 5.64
CA GLN A 182 35.85 28.23 5.19
C GLN A 182 35.10 27.67 6.41
N HIS A 183 33.79 27.47 6.26
CA HIS A 183 32.91 27.02 7.32
C HIS A 183 32.13 25.78 6.88
N ARG A 184 31.75 24.93 7.83
CA ARG A 184 30.67 23.95 7.64
C ARG A 184 29.74 23.97 8.83
N LEU A 185 28.48 23.64 8.57
CA LEU A 185 27.42 23.64 9.56
C LEU A 185 27.00 22.21 9.88
N LYS A 186 26.46 22.00 11.08
CA LYS A 186 25.81 20.76 11.50
C LYS A 186 24.43 21.09 12.07
N ASP A 187 23.41 20.35 11.64
CA ASP A 187 22.07 20.45 12.21
C ASP A 187 22.05 19.87 13.63
N CYS A 188 21.55 20.67 14.59
CA CYS A 188 21.30 20.27 15.97
C CYS A 188 19.80 20.43 16.25
N HIS A 189 19.10 19.32 16.49
CA HIS A 189 17.69 19.32 16.89
C HIS A 189 17.57 19.15 18.40
N ILE A 190 17.27 20.24 19.11
CA ILE A 190 16.86 20.22 20.53
C ILE A 190 15.34 20.15 20.57
N GLN A 191 14.78 19.14 21.23
CA GLN A 191 13.38 19.19 21.65
C GLN A 191 13.27 20.22 22.76
N SER A 192 12.54 21.31 22.51
CA SER A 192 12.28 22.35 23.49
C SER A 192 11.49 21.76 24.68
N SER A 193 12.14 21.65 25.84
CA SER A 193 11.44 21.59 27.12
C SER A 193 11.71 22.90 27.87
N ILE A 194 10.66 23.48 28.43
CA ILE A 194 10.54 24.90 28.83
C ILE A 194 11.46 25.32 30.00
N TRP A 195 12.36 24.44 30.49
CA TRP A 195 13.21 24.74 31.66
C TRP A 195 14.69 24.37 31.54
N ASP A 196 15.17 23.99 30.36
CA ASP A 196 16.61 23.80 30.15
C ASP A 196 17.04 24.41 28.81
N SER A 197 17.55 25.64 28.88
CA SER A 197 18.10 26.36 27.74
C SER A 197 19.49 25.82 27.43
N THR A 198 19.59 24.60 26.92
CA THR A 198 20.81 24.17 26.24
C THR A 198 20.80 24.81 24.86
N TYR A 199 21.44 25.97 24.75
CA TYR A 199 21.64 26.70 23.51
C TYR A 199 22.45 25.84 22.54
N CYS A 200 21.81 25.23 21.53
CA CYS A 200 22.54 24.71 20.38
C CYS A 200 22.90 25.90 19.49
N ASP A 201 24.03 26.55 19.79
CA ASP A 201 24.73 27.34 18.78
C ASP A 201 24.99 26.38 17.62
N ALA A 202 24.33 26.56 16.48
CA ALA A 202 24.43 25.65 15.33
C ALA A 202 25.92 25.37 15.11
N SER A 203 26.38 24.15 15.43
CA SER A 203 27.80 23.96 15.71
C SER A 203 28.56 24.23 14.42
N ARG A 204 29.23 25.38 14.34
CA ARG A 204 29.92 25.89 13.16
C ARG A 204 31.39 25.55 13.32
N GLU A 205 31.90 24.70 12.42
CA GLU A 205 33.33 24.43 12.36
C GLU A 205 33.97 25.37 11.35
N SER A 206 35.17 25.85 11.66
CA SER A 206 35.94 26.76 10.80
C SER A 206 37.35 26.23 10.61
N ARG A 207 37.86 26.29 9.38
CA ARG A 207 39.27 25.97 9.08
C ARG A 207 39.86 26.95 8.07
N LEU A 208 41.18 27.10 8.10
CA LEU A 208 41.90 27.89 7.10
C LEU A 208 41.82 27.24 5.71
N CYS A 209 41.83 28.07 4.68
CA CYS A 209 41.84 27.66 3.27
C CYS A 209 42.71 28.59 2.43
N ASN A 210 43.23 28.08 1.30
CA ASN A 210 44.02 28.84 0.32
C ASN A 210 45.13 29.72 0.91
N ASN A 211 45.98 29.11 1.75
CA ASN A 211 47.03 29.79 2.51
C ASN A 211 48.33 30.05 1.72
N THR A 212 48.28 30.00 0.39
CA THR A 212 49.40 30.35 -0.47
C THR A 212 49.39 31.86 -0.76
N CYS A 213 50.55 32.52 -0.73
CA CYS A 213 50.65 33.93 -1.07
C CYS A 213 50.12 34.21 -2.48
N CYS A 214 49.44 35.33 -2.67
CA CYS A 214 49.04 35.77 -4.00
C CYS A 214 50.26 36.22 -4.80
N SER A 215 50.45 35.66 -6.00
CA SER A 215 51.46 36.14 -6.93
C SER A 215 51.05 37.51 -7.46
N GLY A 216 51.78 38.56 -7.11
CA GLY A 216 51.53 39.92 -7.62
C GLY A 216 51.88 40.04 -9.10
N THR A 217 51.02 40.72 -9.86
CA THR A 217 51.37 41.38 -11.13
C THR A 217 51.53 42.86 -10.88
#